data_AF-A0A1G1JME2-F1
#
_entry.id   AF-A0A1G1JME2-F1
#
_cell.length_a   1.000
_cell.length_b   1.000
_cell.length_c   1.000
_cell.angle_alpha   90.00
_cell.angle_beta   90.00
_cell.angle_gamma   90.00
#
_symmetry.space_group_name_H-M   'P 1'
#
loop_
_entity.id
_entity.type
_entity.pdbx_description
1 polymer ?
#
loop_
_entity_poly.entity_id
_entity_poly.type
_entity_poly.pdbx_seq_one_letter_code
_entity_poly.pdbx_strand_id
1 'polypeptide(L)'
;MIAKASAKFVRISPRKVRYVIDLIRQKTVPAAQGILNGSPRRAGGILKKLLNQAVDAAKRNSQIEAKDLVVSRVIADGGPMMKRFRPMSMGRAGKIRKRTSHVHLELDLINKNRASALPGKPPKAGRSIAAPAPKKESGKKKLAGAR
;
A
#
# COMPACT_ATOMS: atom_id res chain seq x y z
N MET A 1 20.39 3.92 2.95
CA MET A 1 19.98 2.87 3.91
C MET A 1 20.73 3.07 5.20
N ILE A 2 20.04 3.32 6.32
CA ILE A 2 20.66 3.44 7.65
C ILE A 2 20.56 2.13 8.42
N ALA A 3 19.36 1.58 8.49
CA ALA A 3 19.09 0.38 9.26
C ALA A 3 18.24 -0.60 8.46
N LYS A 4 18.46 -1.88 8.72
CA LYS A 4 17.72 -2.98 8.11
C LYS A 4 17.26 -3.96 9.18
N ALA A 5 16.09 -4.55 8.95
CA ALA A 5 15.61 -5.67 9.73
C ALA A 5 14.95 -6.71 8.81
N SER A 6 15.06 -7.98 9.18
CA SER A 6 14.44 -9.07 8.43
C SER A 6 13.76 -10.09 9.33
N ALA A 7 12.56 -10.51 8.98
CA ALA A 7 11.86 -11.64 9.59
C ALA A 7 11.76 -12.78 8.58
N LYS A 8 12.41 -13.91 8.87
CA LYS A 8 12.45 -15.07 7.98
C LYS A 8 11.47 -16.16 8.41
N PHE A 9 10.97 -16.94 7.45
CA PHE A 9 10.08 -18.09 7.67
C PHE A 9 8.79 -17.75 8.42
N VAL A 10 8.26 -16.54 8.19
CA VAL A 10 6.99 -16.12 8.77
C VAL A 10 5.87 -16.98 8.19
N ARG A 11 5.09 -17.66 9.04
CA ARG A 11 3.99 -18.55 8.64
C ARG A 11 2.73 -17.78 8.19
N ILE A 12 2.90 -16.85 7.26
CA ILE A 12 1.83 -16.07 6.62
C ILE A 12 2.10 -16.03 5.10
N SER A 13 1.03 -16.01 4.31
CA SER A 13 1.16 -15.84 2.86
C SER A 13 1.69 -14.43 2.52
N PRO A 14 2.68 -14.30 1.62
CA PRO A 14 3.26 -13.01 1.24
C PRO A 14 2.21 -11.96 0.84
N ARG A 15 1.16 -12.38 0.11
CA ARG A 15 0.06 -11.49 -0.30
C ARG A 15 -0.63 -10.81 0.89
N LYS A 16 -0.86 -11.55 1.99
CA LYS A 16 -1.52 -11.00 3.19
C LYS A 16 -0.64 -9.97 3.90
N VAL A 17 0.69 -10.15 3.85
CA VAL A 17 1.65 -9.20 4.42
C VAL A 17 1.75 -7.96 3.54
N ARG A 18 1.78 -8.11 2.21
CA ARG A 18 1.86 -7.00 1.24
C ARG A 18 0.76 -5.95 1.45
N TYR A 19 -0.48 -6.38 1.71
CA TYR A 19 -1.57 -5.46 2.03
C TYR A 19 -1.27 -4.49 3.20
N VAL A 20 -0.53 -4.93 4.22
CA VAL A 20 -0.17 -4.07 5.35
C VAL A 20 1.09 -3.27 5.04
N ILE A 21 2.03 -3.88 4.31
CA ILE A 21 3.25 -3.20 3.84
C ILE A 21 2.91 -1.95 3.02
N ASP A 22 1.95 -2.05 2.11
CA ASP A 22 1.56 -0.94 1.25
C ASP A 22 1.03 0.26 2.06
N LEU A 23 0.48 0.04 3.26
CA LEU A 23 0.02 1.11 4.15
C LEU A 23 1.14 1.85 4.86
N ILE A 24 2.31 1.23 5.06
CA ILE A 24 3.42 1.79 5.85
C ILE A 24 4.58 2.29 5.00
N ARG A 25 4.61 1.99 3.70
CA ARG A 25 5.64 2.49 2.78
C ARG A 25 5.66 4.02 2.78
N GLN A 26 6.86 4.59 2.77
CA GLN A 26 7.10 6.03 2.71
C GLN A 26 6.50 6.84 3.87
N LYS A 27 6.13 6.17 4.98
CA LYS A 27 5.66 6.85 6.19
C LYS A 27 6.79 6.99 7.20
N THR A 28 6.70 8.02 8.02
CA THR A 28 7.59 8.19 9.17
C THR A 28 7.38 7.05 10.15
N VAL A 29 8.41 6.69 10.91
CA VAL A 29 8.33 5.59 11.88
C VAL A 29 7.18 5.77 12.89
N PRO A 30 6.94 6.97 13.48
CA PRO A 30 5.81 7.16 14.40
C PRO A 30 4.45 6.94 13.73
N ALA A 31 4.26 7.44 12.51
CA ALA A 31 3.03 7.23 11.75
C ALA A 31 2.82 5.74 11.40
N ALA A 32 3.89 5.06 11.01
CA ALA A 32 3.85 3.62 10.74
C ALA A 32 3.50 2.80 12.01
N GLN A 33 4.05 3.15 13.18
CA GLN A 33 3.68 2.51 14.45
C GLN A 33 2.19 2.70 14.78
N GLY A 34 1.63 3.89 14.58
CA GLY A 34 0.20 4.16 14.76
C GLY A 34 -0.68 3.26 13.88
N ILE A 35 -0.34 3.16 12.59
CA ILE A 35 -1.08 2.33 11.62
C ILE A 35 -0.97 0.85 11.97
N LEU A 36 0.22 0.37 12.38
CA LEU A 36 0.42 -1.02 12.73
C LEU A 36 -0.29 -1.41 14.03
N ASN A 37 -0.42 -0.48 14.98
CA ASN A 37 -1.21 -0.68 16.20
C ASN A 37 -2.71 -0.83 15.91
N GLY A 38 -3.25 -0.02 14.98
CA GLY A 38 -4.66 -0.07 14.59
C GLY A 38 -5.00 -1.13 13.53
N SER A 39 -4.05 -1.95 13.10
CA SER A 39 -4.29 -2.92 12.02
C SER A 39 -5.00 -4.18 12.53
N PRO A 40 -6.19 -4.54 12.00
CA PRO A 40 -6.89 -5.77 12.40
C PRO A 40 -6.23 -7.04 11.86
N ARG A 41 -5.26 -6.92 10.96
CA ARG A 41 -4.61 -8.07 10.30
C ARG A 41 -3.47 -8.59 11.17
N ARG A 42 -3.36 -9.92 11.28
CA ARG A 42 -2.23 -10.59 11.97
C ARG A 42 -0.84 -10.13 11.50
N ALA A 43 -0.71 -9.72 10.24
CA ALA A 43 0.54 -9.20 9.70
C ALA A 43 1.00 -7.91 10.42
N GLY A 44 0.08 -7.09 10.94
CA GLY A 44 0.40 -5.87 11.68
C GLY A 44 1.23 -6.15 12.93
N GLY A 45 0.85 -7.16 13.73
CA GLY A 45 1.61 -7.54 14.92
C GLY A 45 3.04 -8.02 14.61
N ILE A 46 3.26 -8.70 13.48
CA ILE A 46 4.59 -9.15 13.06
C ILE A 46 5.43 -7.97 12.56
N LEU A 47 4.84 -7.10 11.73
CA LEU A 47 5.51 -5.92 11.21
C LEU A 47 5.85 -4.91 12.32
N LYS A 48 5.01 -4.79 13.36
CA LYS A 48 5.31 -3.97 14.55
C LYS A 48 6.58 -4.42 15.25
N LYS A 49 6.72 -5.72 15.50
CA LYS A 49 7.94 -6.29 16.08
C LYS A 49 9.17 -6.03 15.20
N LEU A 50 9.02 -6.20 13.89
CA LEU A 50 10.09 -5.95 12.92
C LEU A 50 10.50 -4.48 12.87
N LEU A 51 9.54 -3.55 12.92
CA LEU A 51 9.80 -2.12 12.92
C LEU A 51 10.54 -1.69 14.19
N ASN A 52 10.11 -2.18 15.36
CA ASN A 52 10.80 -1.90 16.63
C ASN A 52 12.26 -2.40 16.59
N GLN A 53 12.47 -3.62 16.10
CA GLN A 53 13.82 -4.16 15.90
C GLN A 53 14.69 -3.27 15.00
N ALA A 54 14.13 -2.73 13.92
CA ALA A 54 14.85 -1.83 13.03
C ALA A 54 15.19 -0.48 13.69
N VAL A 55 14.27 0.07 14.47
CA VAL A 55 14.49 1.31 15.25
C VAL A 55 15.60 1.11 16.28
N ASP A 56 15.59 -0.02 17.00
CA ASP A 56 16.63 -0.33 17.98
C ASP A 56 18.01 -0.51 17.33
N ALA A 57 18.05 -1.05 16.12
CA ALA A 57 19.28 -1.14 15.33
C ALA A 57 19.77 0.25 14.87
N ALA A 58 18.86 1.13 14.44
CA ALA A 58 19.20 2.50 14.06
C ALA A 58 19.75 3.31 15.24
N LYS A 59 19.13 3.17 16.42
CA LYS A 59 19.59 3.80 17.66
C LYS A 59 20.99 3.33 18.07
N ARG A 60 21.25 2.02 18.03
CA ARG A 60 22.54 1.46 18.44
C ARG A 60 23.68 1.78 17.48
N ASN A 61 23.44 1.67 16.17
CA ASN A 61 24.51 1.76 15.18
C ASN A 61 24.75 3.19 14.68
N SER A 62 23.72 4.02 14.67
CA SER A 62 23.79 5.35 14.05
C SER A 62 23.35 6.48 14.99
N GLN A 63 22.93 6.17 16.22
CA GLN A 63 22.52 7.14 17.24
C GLN A 63 21.41 8.11 16.78
N ILE A 64 20.60 7.69 15.79
CA ILE A 64 19.49 8.48 15.24
C ILE A 64 18.21 8.17 16.00
N GLU A 65 17.41 9.21 16.26
CA GLU A 65 16.10 9.07 16.88
C GLU A 65 15.03 8.56 15.90
N ALA A 66 13.98 7.93 16.43
CA ALA A 66 12.89 7.40 15.63
C ALA A 66 12.11 8.47 14.83
N LYS A 67 12.16 9.73 15.26
CA LYS A 67 11.44 10.84 14.62
C LYS A 67 12.02 11.22 13.26
N ASP A 68 13.32 11.01 13.08
CA ASP A 68 14.05 11.40 11.87
C ASP A 68 14.11 10.28 10.82
N LEU A 69 13.49 9.13 11.12
CA LEU A 69 13.50 7.94 10.28
C LEU A 69 12.21 7.79 9.47
N VAL A 70 12.38 7.37 8.22
CA VAL A 70 11.32 7.03 7.28
C VAL A 70 11.46 5.58 6.82
N VAL A 71 10.32 4.92 6.62
CA VAL A 71 10.26 3.58 6.04
C VAL A 71 10.49 3.69 4.53
N SER A 72 11.73 3.46 4.10
CA SER A 72 12.17 3.61 2.71
C SER A 72 11.67 2.48 1.82
N ARG A 73 11.99 1.25 2.20
CA ARG A 73 11.68 0.05 1.43
C ARG A 73 11.19 -1.05 2.34
N VAL A 74 10.09 -1.68 1.94
CA VAL A 74 9.55 -2.86 2.63
C VAL A 74 9.05 -3.85 1.60
N ILE A 75 9.55 -5.08 1.70
CA ILE A 75 9.27 -6.17 0.78
C ILE A 75 8.87 -7.40 1.56
N ALA A 76 7.90 -8.14 1.01
CA ALA A 76 7.57 -9.49 1.46
C ALA A 76 7.73 -10.46 0.29
N ASP A 77 8.72 -11.34 0.43
CA ASP A 77 9.07 -12.39 -0.51
C ASP A 77 8.47 -13.73 -0.10
N GLY A 78 8.32 -14.61 -1.09
CA GLY A 78 7.89 -15.99 -0.86
C GLY A 78 8.99 -16.81 -0.20
N GLY A 79 8.66 -17.49 0.89
CA GLY A 79 9.55 -18.48 1.50
C GLY A 79 9.20 -19.91 1.07
N PRO A 80 9.85 -20.93 1.68
CA PRO A 80 9.54 -22.33 1.41
C PRO A 80 8.07 -22.64 1.70
N MET A 81 7.46 -23.41 0.80
CA MET A 81 6.06 -23.80 0.90
C MET A 81 5.95 -25.25 1.37
N MET A 82 5.26 -25.47 2.48
CA MET A 82 4.89 -26.82 2.90
C MET A 82 3.71 -27.32 2.06
N LYS A 83 3.88 -28.49 1.44
CA LYS A 83 2.83 -29.21 0.71
C LYS A 83 2.05 -30.09 1.70
N ARG A 84 0.73 -30.01 1.69
CA ARG A 84 -0.20 -30.86 2.45
C ARG A 84 -1.32 -31.32 1.52
N PHE A 85 -2.00 -32.41 1.86
CA PHE A 85 -3.16 -32.90 1.12
C PHE A 85 -4.43 -32.70 1.94
N ARG A 86 -5.56 -32.59 1.25
CA ARG A 86 -6.90 -32.67 1.85
C ARG A 86 -7.73 -33.65 1.03
N PRO A 87 -8.42 -34.60 1.69
CA PRO A 87 -9.32 -35.52 0.99
C PRO A 87 -10.46 -34.75 0.31
N MET A 88 -10.87 -35.21 -0.86
CA MET A 88 -12.00 -34.71 -1.64
C MET A 88 -12.92 -35.87 -2.03
N SER A 89 -14.07 -35.56 -2.61
CA SER A 89 -15.05 -36.54 -3.08
C SER A 89 -14.47 -37.45 -4.18
N MET A 90 -15.04 -38.64 -4.33
CA MET A 90 -14.65 -39.65 -5.33
C MET A 90 -13.16 -40.07 -5.25
N GLY A 91 -12.61 -40.24 -4.04
CA GLY A 91 -11.22 -40.68 -3.84
C GLY A 91 -10.15 -39.67 -4.29
N ARG A 92 -10.52 -38.42 -4.59
CA ARG A 92 -9.60 -37.39 -5.09
C ARG A 92 -8.82 -36.74 -3.94
N ALA A 93 -7.62 -36.23 -4.23
CA ALA A 93 -6.78 -35.50 -3.28
C ALA A 93 -6.49 -34.07 -3.76
N GLY A 94 -6.93 -33.07 -2.98
CA GLY A 94 -6.62 -31.66 -3.22
C GLY A 94 -5.30 -31.25 -2.55
N LYS A 95 -4.50 -30.39 -3.20
CA LYS A 95 -3.24 -29.88 -2.66
C LYS A 95 -3.46 -28.59 -1.85
N ILE A 96 -3.03 -28.56 -0.59
CA ILE A 96 -2.96 -27.36 0.26
C ILE A 96 -1.51 -26.89 0.34
N ARG A 97 -1.25 -25.62 -0.01
CA ARG A 97 0.07 -24.98 0.12
C ARG A 97 0.10 -24.08 1.35
N LYS A 98 0.80 -24.49 2.41
CA LYS A 98 1.06 -23.63 3.57
C LYS A 98 2.28 -22.75 3.26
N ARG A 99 2.00 -21.55 2.74
CA ARG A 99 3.02 -20.57 2.33
C ARG A 99 3.67 -19.92 3.55
N THR A 100 4.97 -19.68 3.44
CA THR A 100 5.72 -18.80 4.33
C THR A 100 6.17 -17.56 3.59
N SER A 101 6.59 -16.54 4.33
CA SER A 101 7.14 -15.30 3.77
C SER A 101 8.42 -14.88 4.48
N HIS A 102 9.31 -14.24 3.74
CA HIS A 102 10.43 -13.48 4.27
C HIS A 102 10.08 -12.00 4.13
N VAL A 103 10.24 -11.23 5.21
CA VAL A 103 9.93 -9.80 5.22
C VAL A 103 11.23 -9.03 5.45
N HIS A 104 11.48 -8.06 4.58
CA HIS A 104 12.62 -7.16 4.63
C HIS A 104 12.12 -5.73 4.83
N LEU A 105 12.72 -5.02 5.77
CA LEU A 105 12.39 -3.64 6.11
C LEU A 105 13.67 -2.83 6.17
N GLU A 106 13.68 -1.69 5.48
CA GLU A 106 14.79 -0.74 5.40
C GLU A 106 14.31 0.64 5.84
N LEU A 107 15.10 1.28 6.71
CA LEU A 107 14.88 2.64 7.20
C LEU A 107 15.93 3.59 6.60
N ASP A 108 15.48 4.79 6.25
CA ASP A 108 16.31 5.92 5.78
C ASP A 108 16.01 7.19 6.56
N LEU A 109 16.81 8.23 6.34
CA LEU A 109 16.58 9.57 6.88
C LEU A 109 15.42 10.22 6.14
N ILE A 110 14.69 11.07 6.86
CA ILE A 110 13.79 12.03 6.25
C ILE A 110 14.64 13.03 5.45
N ASN A 111 14.78 12.81 4.15
CA ASN A 111 15.42 13.76 3.25
C ASN A 111 14.64 15.08 3.25
N LYS A 112 15.16 16.13 3.89
CA LYS A 112 14.62 17.50 3.81
C LYS A 112 14.73 18.13 2.41
N ASN A 113 15.52 17.55 1.49
CA ASN A 113 15.85 18.15 0.20
C ASN A 113 14.84 17.88 -0.95
N ARG A 114 13.60 17.47 -0.66
CA ARG A 114 12.54 17.39 -1.70
C ARG A 114 11.65 18.64 -1.79
N ALA A 115 11.97 19.70 -1.05
CA ALA A 115 11.23 20.96 -1.11
C ALA A 115 11.56 21.85 -2.33
N SER A 116 12.60 21.53 -3.12
CA SER A 116 13.04 22.37 -4.25
C SER A 116 12.70 21.83 -5.65
N ALA A 117 11.94 20.73 -5.79
CA ALA A 117 11.52 20.20 -7.09
C ALA A 117 10.02 19.91 -7.14
N LEU A 118 9.22 20.98 -7.22
CA LEU A 118 7.87 20.92 -7.76
C LEU A 118 7.96 21.10 -9.28
N PRO A 119 7.84 20.05 -10.12
CA PRO A 119 7.30 20.26 -11.46
C PRO A 119 5.79 20.47 -11.31
N GLY A 120 5.36 21.70 -11.59
CA GLY A 120 4.00 22.14 -11.89
C GLY A 120 2.83 21.32 -11.34
N LYS A 121 2.17 21.85 -10.31
CA LYS A 121 0.74 21.58 -10.13
C LYS A 121 0.04 22.15 -11.37
N PRO A 122 -0.57 21.34 -12.27
CA PRO A 122 -1.44 21.95 -13.28
C PRO A 122 -2.58 22.64 -12.53
N PRO A 123 -2.92 23.90 -12.86
CA PRO A 123 -4.06 24.56 -12.26
C PRO A 123 -5.28 23.67 -12.52
N LYS A 124 -6.03 23.34 -11.45
CA LYS A 124 -7.33 22.70 -11.59
C LYS A 124 -8.17 23.65 -12.44
N ALA A 125 -8.37 23.29 -13.71
CA ALA A 125 -9.33 23.94 -14.59
C ALA A 125 -10.66 24.01 -13.83
N GLY A 126 -11.14 25.23 -13.62
CA GLY A 126 -12.43 25.47 -13.02
C GLY A 126 -13.49 24.71 -13.79
N ARG A 127 -14.40 24.05 -13.07
CA ARG A 127 -15.71 23.71 -13.60
C ARG A 127 -16.44 25.03 -13.88
N SER A 128 -16.26 25.60 -15.07
CA SER A 128 -17.20 26.57 -15.60
C SER A 128 -18.46 25.81 -16.00
N ILE A 129 -19.54 26.12 -15.29
CA ILE A 129 -20.91 25.78 -15.65
C ILE A 129 -21.16 26.31 -17.06
N ALA A 130 -21.27 25.42 -18.04
CA ALA A 130 -21.77 25.80 -19.36
C ALA A 130 -23.27 26.05 -19.24
N ALA A 131 -23.68 27.28 -19.55
CA ALA A 131 -25.06 27.73 -19.58
C ALA A 131 -25.93 26.84 -20.50
N PRO A 132 -27.21 26.61 -20.15
CA PRO A 132 -28.13 25.85 -21.00
C PRO A 132 -28.48 26.65 -22.27
N ALA A 133 -28.40 25.97 -23.42
CA ALA A 133 -28.74 26.53 -24.72
C ALA A 133 -30.23 26.98 -24.81
N PRO A 134 -30.55 28.04 -25.55
CA PRO A 134 -31.90 28.58 -25.66
C PRO A 134 -32.82 27.69 -26.51
N LYS A 135 -34.08 27.58 -26.07
CA LYS A 135 -35.20 26.91 -26.74
C LYS A 135 -35.39 27.45 -28.17
N LYS A 136 -35.46 26.55 -29.16
CA LYS A 136 -36.04 26.89 -30.48
C LYS A 136 -37.55 26.73 -30.43
N GLU A 137 -38.24 27.82 -30.68
CA GLU A 137 -39.69 27.90 -30.87
C GLU A 137 -40.13 27.08 -32.08
N SER A 138 -41.18 26.29 -31.90
CA SER A 138 -41.91 25.58 -32.95
C SER A 138 -42.82 26.56 -33.71
N GLY A 139 -42.26 27.18 -34.75
CA GLY A 139 -43.00 27.99 -35.72
C GLY A 139 -43.63 27.14 -36.82
N LYS A 140 -44.97 27.12 -36.85
CA LYS A 140 -45.85 26.51 -37.87
C LYS A 140 -45.37 26.77 -39.31
N LYS A 141 -45.33 25.73 -40.15
CA LYS A 141 -45.60 25.86 -41.59
C LYS A 141 -46.65 24.83 -42.03
N LYS A 142 -47.75 25.38 -42.52
CA LYS A 142 -48.80 24.72 -43.28
C LYS A 142 -48.19 23.99 -44.48
N LEU A 143 -48.69 22.79 -44.79
CA LEU A 143 -48.86 22.41 -46.20
C LEU A 143 -50.30 21.95 -46.39
N ALA A 144 -50.96 22.65 -47.30
CA ALA A 144 -52.22 22.28 -47.90
C ALA A 144 -52.05 20.96 -48.70
N GLY A 145 -53.13 20.22 -48.82
CA GLY A 145 -53.11 18.87 -49.38
C GLY A 145 -52.90 18.79 -50.90
N ALA A 146 -52.71 17.55 -51.35
CA ALA A 146 -52.97 17.11 -52.70
C ALA A 146 -53.16 15.59 -52.71
N ARG A 147 -54.37 15.17 -53.10
CA ARG A 147 -54.84 13.83 -53.52
C ARG A 147 -54.99 12.74 -52.46
#